data_AF-A0A5N5TP55-F1
#
_entry.id   AF-A0A5N5TP55-F1
#
_cell.length_a   1.000
_cell.length_b   1.000
_cell.length_c   1.000
_cell.angle_alpha   90.00
_cell.angle_beta   90.00
_cell.angle_gamma   90.00
#
_symmetry.space_group_name_H-M   'P 1'
#
loop_
_entity.id
_entity.type
_entity.pdbx_description
1 polymer ?
#
loop_
_entity_poly.entity_id
_entity_poly.type
_entity_poly.pdbx_seq_one_letter_code
_entity_poly.pdbx_strand_id
1 'polypeptide(L)'
;MSATLPNLHVLAQWQKGKSYSTSYRPIPLLQMVKIGSTLYNEDFSVIRDLHSSEIKIKDDGEHLIQLCLETVLEGYSVLIFCPAKAWCEKVSLNIASSFYSIGKNNSGYPENIVQSLRNRLNEKDLNRIIEALRASPAGLDSVLERSLSFGAAFHHAGK
;
A
#
# COMPACT_ATOMS: atom_id res chain seq x y z
N MET A 1 -13.26 9.39 23.37
CA MET A 1 -13.34 9.44 21.90
C MET A 1 -13.20 8.01 21.38
N SER A 2 -13.92 7.62 20.34
CA SER A 2 -13.90 6.26 19.78
C SER A 2 -14.09 6.30 18.26
N ALA A 3 -13.90 5.16 17.59
CA ALA A 3 -14.51 4.94 16.27
C ALA A 3 -16.04 4.94 16.37
N THR A 4 -16.72 4.92 15.22
CA THR A 4 -18.19 4.88 15.15
C THR A 4 -18.72 3.62 15.84
N LEU A 5 -19.59 3.81 16.83
CA LEU A 5 -20.25 2.73 17.57
C LEU A 5 -21.77 2.90 17.45
N PRO A 6 -22.51 1.84 17.07
CA PRO A 6 -23.97 1.93 16.90
C PRO A 6 -24.70 2.24 18.22
N ASN A 7 -24.12 1.84 19.35
CA ASN A 7 -24.67 2.00 20.69
C ASN A 7 -23.92 3.03 21.56
N LEU A 8 -23.30 4.04 20.94
CA LEU A 8 -22.52 5.07 21.65
C LEU A 8 -23.27 5.71 22.84
N HIS A 9 -24.59 5.87 22.71
CA HIS A 9 -25.44 6.43 23.76
C HIS A 9 -25.41 5.61 25.07
N VAL A 10 -25.30 4.28 24.99
CA VAL A 10 -25.22 3.39 26.15
C VAL A 10 -23.95 3.66 26.95
N LEU A 11 -22.81 3.81 26.25
CA LEU A 11 -21.53 4.13 26.86
C LEU A 11 -21.54 5.51 27.51
N ALA A 12 -22.17 6.49 26.86
CA ALA A 12 -22.32 7.83 27.41
C ALA A 12 -23.17 7.82 28.69
N GLN A 13 -24.30 7.10 28.71
CA GLN A 13 -25.13 6.95 29.91
C GLN A 13 -24.38 6.26 31.04
N TRP A 14 -23.66 5.18 30.75
CA TRP A 14 -22.86 4.45 31.73
C TRP A 14 -21.80 5.35 32.40
N GLN A 15 -21.14 6.21 31.63
CA GLN A 15 -20.14 7.15 32.15
C GLN A 15 -20.73 8.46 32.70
N LYS A 16 -22.07 8.60 32.73
CA LYS A 16 -22.75 9.87 33.06
C LYS A 16 -22.26 11.05 32.21
N GLY A 17 -21.91 10.78 30.95
CA GLY A 17 -21.39 11.74 29.97
C GLY A 17 -22.40 12.13 28.89
N LYS A 18 -22.01 13.09 28.05
CA LYS A 18 -22.76 13.44 26.82
C LYS A 18 -22.17 12.70 25.62
N SER A 19 -23.03 12.34 24.65
CA SER A 19 -22.59 11.78 23.37
C SER A 19 -22.59 12.85 22.28
N TYR A 20 -21.62 12.76 21.38
CA TYR A 20 -21.54 13.54 20.14
C TYR A 20 -21.07 12.59 19.04
N SER A 21 -21.72 12.62 17.88
CA SER A 21 -21.38 11.79 16.74
C SER A 21 -21.46 12.60 15.45
N THR A 22 -20.52 12.37 14.54
CA THR A 22 -20.46 13.02 13.24
C THR A 22 -19.78 12.09 12.24
N SER A 23 -20.18 12.16 10.97
CA SER A 23 -19.54 11.50 9.84
C SER A 23 -18.61 12.44 9.06
N TYR A 24 -18.39 13.67 9.54
CA TYR A 24 -17.51 14.63 8.86
C TYR A 24 -16.10 14.07 8.69
N ARG A 25 -15.59 14.13 7.44
CA ARG A 25 -14.22 13.79 7.08
C ARG A 25 -13.65 14.90 6.19
N PRO A 26 -12.50 15.51 6.54
CA PRO A 26 -11.92 16.59 5.73
C PRO A 26 -11.58 16.19 4.30
N ILE A 27 -11.15 14.94 4.11
CA ILE A 27 -10.88 14.34 2.80
C ILE A 27 -11.95 13.27 2.56
N PRO A 28 -12.70 13.29 1.44
CA PRO A 28 -13.67 12.23 1.13
C PRO A 28 -13.03 10.85 1.12
N LEU A 29 -13.77 9.84 1.58
CA LEU A 29 -13.34 8.45 1.49
C LEU A 29 -14.11 7.81 0.33
N LEU A 30 -13.38 7.31 -0.67
CA LEU A 30 -13.95 6.53 -1.76
C LEU A 30 -13.74 5.04 -1.44
N GLN A 31 -14.83 4.31 -1.28
CA GLN A 31 -14.78 2.88 -1.01
C GLN A 31 -15.07 2.11 -2.30
N MET A 32 -14.26 1.08 -2.54
CA MET A 32 -14.33 0.27 -3.74
C MET A 32 -14.08 -1.19 -3.38
N VAL A 33 -14.64 -2.10 -4.18
CA VAL A 33 -14.38 -3.53 -4.08
C VAL A 33 -13.90 -4.07 -5.42
N LYS A 34 -12.84 -4.88 -5.39
CA LYS A 34 -12.35 -5.62 -6.55
C LYS A 34 -12.96 -7.02 -6.54
N ILE A 35 -13.60 -7.44 -7.63
CA ILE A 35 -14.06 -8.81 -7.86
C ILE A 35 -13.51 -9.28 -9.20
N GLY A 36 -12.68 -10.33 -9.21
CA GLY A 36 -11.91 -10.71 -10.39
C GLY A 36 -10.97 -9.57 -10.80
N SER A 37 -11.07 -9.08 -12.04
CA SER A 37 -10.34 -7.92 -12.53
C SER A 37 -11.13 -6.61 -12.43
N THR A 38 -12.40 -6.66 -12.05
CA THR A 38 -13.30 -5.50 -12.11
C THR A 38 -13.38 -4.77 -10.76
N LEU A 39 -13.30 -3.45 -10.78
CA LEU A 39 -13.53 -2.57 -9.63
C LEU A 39 -14.97 -2.05 -9.63
N TYR A 40 -15.58 -2.05 -8.46
CA TYR A 40 -16.95 -1.59 -8.21
C TYR A 40 -16.98 -0.52 -7.12
N ASN A 41 -17.93 0.41 -7.20
CA ASN A 41 -18.19 1.40 -6.15
C ASN A 41 -19.13 0.84 -5.05
N GLU A 42 -19.53 1.69 -4.09
CA GLU A 42 -20.44 1.33 -2.99
C GLU A 42 -21.82 0.83 -3.47
N ASP A 43 -22.28 1.28 -4.65
CA ASP A 43 -23.54 0.86 -5.27
C ASP A 43 -23.39 -0.38 -6.17
N PHE A 44 -22.23 -1.07 -6.12
CA PHE A 44 -21.87 -2.17 -7.01
C PHE A 44 -21.93 -1.82 -8.51
N SER A 45 -21.79 -0.55 -8.85
CA SER A 45 -21.61 -0.09 -10.24
C SER A 45 -20.15 -0.25 -10.66
N VAL A 46 -19.93 -0.73 -11.88
CA VAL A 46 -18.58 -0.93 -12.44
C VAL A 46 -17.89 0.41 -12.59
N ILE A 47 -16.68 0.52 -12.04
CA ILE A 47 -15.79 1.67 -12.19
C ILE A 47 -14.84 1.45 -13.38
N ARG A 48 -14.11 0.32 -13.36
CA ARG A 48 -13.19 -0.08 -14.44
C ARG A 48 -12.83 -1.56 -14.35
N ASP A 49 -12.31 -2.09 -15.45
CA ASP A 49 -11.61 -3.37 -15.50
C ASP A 49 -10.09 -3.14 -15.43
N LEU A 50 -9.36 -3.86 -14.58
CA LEU A 50 -7.92 -3.75 -14.46
C LEU A 50 -7.19 -4.34 -15.66
N HIS A 51 -7.80 -5.28 -16.40
CA HIS A 51 -7.26 -5.79 -17.64
C HIS A 51 -7.22 -4.76 -18.77
N SER A 52 -7.96 -3.66 -18.68
CA SER A 52 -7.88 -2.58 -19.67
C SER A 52 -6.61 -1.74 -19.55
N SER A 53 -5.80 -1.94 -18.51
CA SER A 53 -4.52 -1.23 -18.37
C SER A 53 -3.54 -1.65 -19.46
N GLU A 54 -2.88 -0.65 -20.05
CA GLU A 54 -1.82 -0.83 -21.04
C GLU A 54 -0.58 -1.50 -20.44
N ILE A 55 -0.41 -1.42 -19.11
CA ILE A 55 0.73 -1.98 -18.40
C ILE A 55 0.37 -3.38 -17.91
N LYS A 56 0.96 -4.41 -18.54
CA LYS A 56 0.83 -5.80 -18.09
C LYS A 56 1.98 -6.15 -17.16
N ILE A 57 1.66 -6.34 -15.89
CA ILE A 57 2.64 -6.78 -14.89
C ILE A 57 2.75 -8.30 -14.92
N LYS A 58 4.00 -8.78 -14.99
CA LYS A 58 4.30 -10.21 -14.92
C LYS A 58 3.98 -10.76 -13.53
N ASP A 59 3.39 -11.96 -13.48
CA ASP A 59 3.12 -12.73 -12.25
C ASP A 59 2.22 -12.00 -11.21
N ASP A 60 1.34 -11.10 -11.67
CA ASP A 60 0.43 -10.30 -10.82
C ASP A 60 -1.05 -10.71 -10.98
N GLY A 61 -1.37 -11.98 -10.67
CA GLY A 61 -2.73 -12.52 -10.85
C GLY A 61 -3.83 -11.77 -10.07
N GLU A 62 -3.46 -11.15 -8.94
CA GLU A 62 -4.39 -10.36 -8.11
C GLU A 62 -4.39 -8.86 -8.43
N HIS A 63 -3.58 -8.42 -9.41
CA HIS A 63 -3.43 -7.02 -9.80
C HIS A 63 -2.92 -6.11 -8.65
N LEU A 64 -2.29 -6.68 -7.62
CA LEU A 64 -1.83 -5.95 -6.46
C LEU A 64 -0.66 -5.04 -6.85
N ILE A 65 0.26 -5.55 -7.66
CA ILE A 65 1.42 -4.79 -8.12
C ILE A 65 0.97 -3.69 -9.08
N GLN A 66 0.02 -3.98 -9.98
CA GLN A 66 -0.56 -3.01 -10.88
C GLN A 66 -1.18 -1.84 -10.10
N LEU A 67 -2.04 -2.10 -9.11
CA LEU A 67 -2.66 -1.06 -8.29
C LEU A 67 -1.63 -0.23 -7.52
N CYS A 68 -0.57 -0.87 -6.99
CA CYS A 68 0.52 -0.18 -6.32
C CYS A 68 1.30 0.71 -7.29
N LEU A 69 1.63 0.19 -8.46
CA LEU A 69 2.38 0.90 -9.48
C LEU A 69 1.60 2.11 -9.99
N GLU A 70 0.33 1.96 -10.36
CA GLU A 70 -0.54 3.06 -10.79
C GLU A 70 -0.52 4.20 -9.75
N THR A 71 -0.70 3.87 -8.46
CA THR A 71 -0.69 4.85 -7.37
C THR A 71 0.66 5.55 -7.19
N VAL A 72 1.76 4.80 -7.26
CA VAL A 72 3.12 5.34 -7.10
C VAL A 72 3.52 6.23 -8.28
N LEU A 73 3.12 5.86 -9.51
CA LEU A 73 3.38 6.67 -10.70
C LEU A 73 2.69 8.04 -10.61
N GLU A 74 1.47 8.09 -10.07
CA GLU A 74 0.76 9.33 -9.77
C GLU A 74 1.40 10.17 -8.65
N GLY A 75 2.33 9.58 -7.89
CA GLY A 75 3.07 10.26 -6.82
C GLY A 75 2.44 10.15 -5.44
N TYR A 76 1.56 9.17 -5.28
CA TYR A 76 0.95 8.83 -4.00
C TYR A 76 1.63 7.61 -3.38
N SER A 77 1.16 7.21 -2.19
CA SER A 77 1.62 6.02 -1.46
C SER A 77 0.45 5.09 -1.17
N VAL A 78 0.76 3.81 -0.93
CA VAL A 78 -0.23 2.75 -0.68
C VAL A 78 0.02 2.12 0.68
N LEU A 79 -1.06 1.90 1.43
CA LEU A 79 -1.05 1.09 2.64
C LEU A 79 -1.83 -0.21 2.39
N ILE A 80 -1.17 -1.35 2.57
CA ILE A 80 -1.74 -2.68 2.33
C ILE A 80 -1.91 -3.38 3.67
N PHE A 81 -3.13 -3.77 3.99
CA PHE A 81 -3.42 -4.61 5.15
C PHE A 81 -3.38 -6.08 4.75
N CYS A 82 -2.48 -6.84 5.38
CA CYS A 82 -2.35 -8.28 5.19
C CYS A 82 -2.93 -9.05 6.39
N PRO A 83 -3.47 -10.26 6.20
CA PRO A 83 -4.07 -11.04 7.27
C PRO A 83 -3.07 -11.68 8.24
N ALA A 84 -1.78 -11.78 7.87
CA ALA A 84 -0.75 -12.44 8.68
C ALA A 84 0.61 -11.75 8.56
N LYS A 85 1.44 -11.86 9.62
CA LYS A 85 2.79 -11.26 9.68
C LYS A 85 3.65 -11.65 8.47
N ALA A 86 3.73 -12.96 8.18
CA ALA A 86 4.48 -13.49 7.04
C ALA A 86 3.94 -13.01 5.67
N TRP A 87 2.64 -12.69 5.59
CA TRP A 87 2.08 -12.10 4.37
C TRP A 87 2.52 -10.65 4.17
N CYS A 88 2.67 -9.85 5.25
CA CYS A 88 3.23 -8.51 5.14
C CYS A 88 4.63 -8.54 4.52
N GLU A 89 5.51 -9.41 5.03
CA GLU A 89 6.88 -9.62 4.52
C GLU A 89 6.88 -10.10 3.06
N LYS A 90 6.06 -11.10 2.73
CA LYS A 90 5.96 -11.65 1.37
C LYS A 90 5.47 -10.61 0.36
N VAL A 91 4.44 -9.84 0.73
CA VAL A 91 3.86 -8.81 -0.14
C VAL A 91 4.85 -7.67 -0.38
N SER A 92 5.53 -7.16 0.66
CA SER A 92 6.50 -6.09 0.49
C SER A 92 7.66 -6.52 -0.41
N LEU A 93 8.15 -7.75 -0.25
CA LEU A 93 9.22 -8.29 -1.09
C LEU A 93 8.77 -8.49 -2.54
N ASN A 94 7.53 -8.93 -2.77
CA ASN A 94 6.97 -9.09 -4.12
C ASN A 94 6.84 -7.74 -4.84
N ILE A 95 6.37 -6.71 -4.14
CA ILE A 95 6.29 -5.33 -4.66
C ILE A 95 7.68 -4.82 -5.03
N ALA A 96 8.63 -4.90 -4.09
CA ALA A 96 10.00 -4.45 -4.34
C ALA A 96 10.67 -5.18 -5.52
N SER A 97 10.51 -6.50 -5.59
CA SER A 97 11.09 -7.31 -6.69
C SER A 97 10.46 -6.95 -8.04
N SER A 98 9.16 -6.67 -8.06
CA SER A 98 8.47 -6.23 -9.26
C SER A 98 8.90 -4.82 -9.67
N PHE A 99 9.01 -3.89 -8.73
CA PHE A 99 9.49 -2.53 -8.98
C PHE A 99 10.93 -2.52 -9.49
N TYR A 100 11.81 -3.35 -8.93
CA TYR A 100 13.15 -3.57 -9.48
C TYR A 100 13.09 -4.09 -10.93
N SER A 101 12.25 -5.11 -11.18
CA SER A 101 12.13 -5.74 -12.50
C SER A 101 11.58 -4.79 -13.57
N ILE A 102 10.69 -3.88 -13.20
CA ILE A 102 10.16 -2.82 -14.07
C ILE A 102 11.20 -1.71 -14.24
N GLY A 103 11.85 -1.31 -13.15
CA GLY A 103 12.80 -0.21 -13.09
C GLY A 103 14.20 -0.52 -13.63
N LYS A 104 14.53 -1.76 -14.01
CA LYS A 104 15.84 -2.10 -14.60
C LYS A 104 15.98 -1.59 -16.04
N ASN A 105 17.22 -1.43 -16.51
CA ASN A 105 17.48 -1.15 -17.93
C ASN A 105 16.99 -2.33 -18.79
N ASN A 106 16.41 -2.04 -19.96
CA ASN A 106 15.85 -3.05 -20.86
C ASN A 106 14.82 -3.97 -20.19
N SER A 107 13.95 -3.40 -19.33
CA SER A 107 12.91 -4.16 -18.62
C SER A 107 11.78 -4.66 -19.53
N GLY A 108 11.64 -4.10 -20.73
CA GLY A 108 10.53 -4.36 -21.64
C GLY A 108 9.28 -3.53 -21.35
N TYR A 109 9.33 -2.65 -20.35
CA TYR A 109 8.27 -1.67 -20.05
C TYR A 109 8.52 -0.34 -20.78
N PRO A 110 7.47 0.46 -21.04
CA PRO A 110 7.62 1.77 -21.66
C PRO A 110 8.57 2.69 -20.88
N GLU A 111 9.48 3.38 -21.57
CA GLU A 111 10.56 4.17 -20.95
C GLU A 111 10.03 5.24 -19.98
N ASN A 112 8.87 5.85 -20.29
CA ASN A 112 8.21 6.80 -19.40
C ASN A 112 7.80 6.17 -18.06
N ILE A 113 7.36 4.91 -18.04
CA ILE A 113 7.01 4.18 -16.82
C ILE A 113 8.26 3.84 -16.02
N VAL A 114 9.31 3.36 -16.70
CA VAL A 114 10.60 3.02 -16.08
C VAL A 114 11.19 4.26 -15.41
N GLN A 115 11.26 5.39 -16.12
CA GLN A 115 11.83 6.63 -15.61
C GLN A 115 10.97 7.23 -14.50
N SER A 116 9.64 7.23 -14.63
CA SER A 116 8.74 7.70 -13.57
C SER A 116 8.90 6.88 -12.30
N LEU A 117 8.95 5.54 -12.38
CA LEU A 117 9.17 4.69 -11.22
C LEU A 117 10.52 4.97 -10.55
N ARG A 118 11.60 5.08 -11.33
CA ARG A 118 12.94 5.45 -10.81
C ARG A 118 12.92 6.79 -10.08
N ASN A 119 12.24 7.80 -10.65
CA ASN A 119 12.14 9.12 -10.04
C ASN A 119 11.38 9.10 -8.70
N ARG A 120 10.54 8.10 -8.44
CA ARG A 120 9.88 7.90 -7.15
C ARG A 120 10.78 7.24 -6.11
N LEU A 121 11.86 6.57 -6.53
CA LEU A 121 12.83 5.92 -5.66
C LEU A 121 14.01 6.85 -5.37
N ASN A 122 13.96 7.55 -4.23
CA ASN A 122 15.06 8.38 -3.78
C ASN A 122 16.14 7.53 -3.10
N GLU A 123 17.12 7.10 -3.88
CA GLU A 123 18.24 6.25 -3.43
C GLU A 123 18.93 6.80 -2.17
N LYS A 124 19.16 8.12 -2.10
CA LYS A 124 19.85 8.74 -0.95
C LYS A 124 19.06 8.58 0.34
N ASP A 125 17.76 8.87 0.30
CA ASP A 125 16.90 8.73 1.48
C ASP A 125 16.66 7.28 1.87
N LEU A 126 16.51 6.38 0.88
CA LEU A 126 16.38 4.95 1.13
C LEU A 126 17.64 4.39 1.82
N ASN A 127 18.83 4.72 1.31
CA ASN A 127 20.08 4.30 1.93
C ASN A 127 20.24 4.89 3.34
N ARG A 128 19.84 6.14 3.55
CA ARG A 128 19.86 6.76 4.89
C ARG A 128 18.98 5.99 5.88
N ILE A 129 17.80 5.55 5.46
CA ILE A 129 16.90 4.76 6.30
C ILE A 129 17.48 3.38 6.58
N ILE A 130 18.05 2.72 5.57
CA ILE A 130 18.71 1.41 5.70
C ILE A 130 19.86 1.48 6.72
N GLU A 131 20.73 2.49 6.63
CA GLU A 131 21.84 2.68 7.58
C GLU A 131 21.33 2.97 9.00
N ALA A 132 20.28 3.79 9.14
CA ALA A 132 19.68 4.06 10.44
C ALA A 132 19.09 2.80 11.08
N LEU A 133 18.46 1.92 10.28
CA LEU A 133 17.93 0.64 10.75
C LEU A 133 19.06 -0.34 11.13
N ARG A 134 20.15 -0.41 10.34
CA ARG A 134 21.33 -1.21 10.66
C ARG A 134 21.96 -0.81 12.00
N ALA A 135 21.99 0.49 12.28
CA ALA A 135 22.51 1.03 13.53
C ALA A 135 21.52 0.91 14.72
N SER A 136 20.29 0.44 14.50
CA SER A 136 19.31 0.26 15.56
C SER A 136 19.62 -0.95 16.44
N PRO A 137 19.18 -0.98 17.72
CA PRO A 137 19.40 -2.13 18.61
C PRO A 137 18.83 -3.46 18.09
N ALA A 138 17.80 -3.41 17.25
CA ALA A 138 17.18 -4.59 16.65
C ALA A 138 17.94 -5.09 15.41
N GLY A 139 18.87 -4.29 14.87
CA GLY A 139 19.49 -4.51 13.57
C GLY A 139 18.52 -4.31 12.41
N LEU A 140 19.00 -4.59 11.20
CA LEU A 140 18.20 -4.55 9.98
C LEU A 140 17.76 -5.96 9.58
N ASP A 141 16.44 -6.16 9.51
CA ASP A 141 15.86 -7.37 8.96
C ASP A 141 16.16 -7.50 7.45
N SER A 142 16.54 -8.70 7.01
CA SER A 142 16.94 -8.95 5.61
C SER A 142 15.81 -8.80 4.59
N VAL A 143 14.55 -9.08 4.97
CA VAL A 143 13.39 -8.85 4.10
C VAL A 143 13.11 -7.36 4.03
N LEU A 144 13.25 -6.65 5.16
CA LEU A 144 13.04 -5.21 5.22
C LEU A 144 14.09 -4.47 4.39
N GLU A 145 15.35 -4.86 4.47
CA GLU A 145 16.44 -4.35 3.65
C GLU A 145 16.11 -4.46 2.15
N ARG A 146 15.81 -5.69 1.69
CA ARG A 146 15.54 -5.97 0.29
C ARG A 146 14.30 -5.26 -0.22
N SER A 147 13.26 -5.15 0.61
CA SER A 147 12.04 -4.46 0.22
C SER A 147 12.23 -2.94 0.18
N LEU A 148 12.91 -2.36 1.18
CA LEU A 148 13.16 -0.92 1.26
C LEU A 148 14.00 -0.40 0.10
N SER A 149 14.98 -1.18 -0.38
CA SER A 149 15.81 -0.79 -1.53
C SER A 149 15.01 -0.43 -2.78
N PHE A 150 13.76 -0.89 -2.89
CA PHE A 150 12.86 -0.56 -4.01
C PHE A 150 11.52 0.02 -3.54
N GLY A 151 11.54 0.76 -2.43
CA GLY A 151 10.42 1.62 -2.01
C GLY A 151 9.23 0.89 -1.39
N ALA A 152 9.38 -0.37 -0.99
CA ALA A 152 8.37 -1.11 -0.23
C ALA A 152 8.85 -1.41 1.19
N ALA A 153 7.94 -1.51 2.15
CA ALA A 153 8.25 -1.92 3.50
C ALA A 153 7.10 -2.75 4.06
N PHE A 154 7.34 -3.47 5.14
CA PHE A 154 6.29 -4.16 5.89
C PHE A 154 6.27 -3.69 7.34
N HIS A 155 5.12 -3.86 7.98
CA HIS A 155 4.93 -3.58 9.39
C HIS A 155 4.01 -4.64 10.01
N HIS A 156 4.42 -5.17 11.15
CA HIS A 156 3.62 -6.00 12.05
C HIS A 156 4.23 -5.93 13.45
N ALA A 157 3.57 -6.54 14.45
CA ALA A 157 3.97 -6.51 15.85
C ALA A 157 5.27 -7.30 16.20
N GLY A 158 6.21 -7.47 15.26
CA GLY A 158 7.44 -8.26 15.45
C GLY A 158 7.19 -9.76 15.59
N LYS A 159 8.21 -10.52 15.99
CA LYS A 159 8.05 -11.88 16.49
C LYS A 159 7.54 -11.84 17.92
#